data_AF-D5ABU0-F1
#
_entry.id   AF-D5ABU0-F1
#
_cell.length_a   1.000
_cell.length_b   1.000
_cell.length_c   1.000
_cell.angle_alpha   90.00
_cell.angle_beta   90.00
_cell.angle_gamma   90.00
#
_symmetry.space_group_name_H-M   'P 1'
#
loop_
_entity.id
_entity.type
_entity.pdbx_description
1 polymer ?
#
loop_
_entity_poly.entity_id
_entity_poly.type
_entity_poly.pdbx_seq_one_letter_code
_entity_poly.pdbx_strand_id
1 'polypeptide(L)' 'MNVVLLGLARLLQLFNWSPPSKERLDDDDMEEAFGYTVKGVPLEAIAKPRLESLLSLCQ' A
#
# COMPACT_ATOMS: atom_id res chain seq x y z
N MET A 1 -19.27 -1.57 14.42
CA MET A 1 -18.59 -2.33 13.34
C MET A 1 -17.53 -1.42 12.74
N ASN A 2 -16.24 -1.75 12.88
CA ASN A 2 -15.17 -0.83 12.49
C ASN A 2 -14.80 -1.06 11.01
N VAL A 3 -15.45 -0.30 10.11
CA VAL A 3 -15.37 -0.47 8.65
C VAL A 3 -13.94 -0.32 8.13
N VAL A 4 -13.16 0.56 8.77
CA VAL A 4 -11.74 0.78 8.46
C VAL A 4 -10.93 -0.50 8.70
N LEU A 5 -11.08 -1.11 9.88
CA LEU A 5 -10.36 -2.34 10.21
C LEU A 5 -10.74 -3.48 9.28
N LEU A 6 -12.03 -3.60 8.94
CA LEU A 6 -12.48 -4.65 8.03
C LEU A 6 -11.95 -4.45 6.60
N GLY A 7 -11.95 -3.21 6.11
CA GLY A 7 -11.38 -2.87 4.80
C GLY A 7 -9.88 -3.16 4.74
N LEU A 8 -9.13 -2.73 5.75
CA LEU A 8 -7.69 -2.98 5.84
C LEU A 8 -7.38 -4.48 5.96
N ALA A 9 -8.11 -5.21 6.81
CA ALA A 9 -7.94 -6.64 6.97
C ALA A 9 -8.09 -7.39 5.63
N ARG A 10 -9.10 -7.03 4.82
CA ARG A 10 -9.28 -7.63 3.49
C ARG A 10 -8.13 -7.29 2.54
N LEU A 11 -7.68 -6.04 2.49
CA LEU A 11 -6.58 -5.62 1.61
C LEU A 11 -5.26 -6.34 1.96
N LEU A 12 -4.95 -6.45 3.25
CA LEU A 12 -3.74 -7.14 3.73
C LEU A 12 -3.84 -8.66 3.61
N GLN A 13 -5.04 -9.21 3.66
CA GLN A 13 -5.28 -10.64 3.49
C GLN A 13 -5.13 -11.08 2.02
N LEU A 14 -5.62 -10.28 1.07
CA LEU A 14 -5.74 -10.70 -0.35
C LEU A 14 -4.48 -10.43 -1.18
N PHE A 15 -3.68 -9.43 -0.81
CA PHE A 15 -2.55 -8.98 -1.63
C PHE A 15 -1.22 -9.09 -0.88
N ASN A 16 -0.17 -9.42 -1.62
CA ASN A 16 1.21 -9.16 -1.23
C ASN A 16 1.58 -7.76 -1.72
N TRP A 17 2.20 -6.97 -0.85
CA TRP A 17 2.58 -5.59 -1.12
C TRP A 17 4.09 -5.49 -1.24
N SER A 18 4.56 -4.75 -2.24
CA SER A 18 5.98 -4.45 -2.42
C SER A 18 6.17 -3.01 -2.89
N PRO A 19 7.31 -2.38 -2.60
CA PRO A 19 7.62 -1.06 -3.14
C PRO A 19 7.80 -1.12 -4.67
N PRO A 20 7.58 0.01 -5.38
CA PRO A 20 7.76 0.12 -6.83
C PRO A 20 9.23 0.02 -7.25
N SER A 21 10.15 0.47 -6.41
CA SER A 21 11.61 0.38 -6.57
C SER A 21 12.22 -0.51 -5.49
N LYS A 22 13.47 -0.97 -5.68
CA LYS A 22 14.26 -1.66 -4.63
C LYS A 22 14.93 -0.65 -3.67
N GLU A 23 14.49 0.59 -3.66
CA GLU A 23 15.02 1.58 -2.72
C GLU A 23 14.70 1.12 -1.30
N ARG A 24 15.69 1.26 -0.42
CA ARG A 24 15.49 0.95 0.99
C ARG A 24 14.46 1.94 1.51
N LEU A 25 13.62 1.49 2.45
CA LEU A 25 12.72 2.37 3.20
C LEU A 25 13.47 3.50 3.94
N ASP A 26 14.80 3.42 4.03
CA ASP A 26 15.70 4.44 4.58
C ASP A 26 15.97 5.61 3.61
N ASP A 27 15.68 5.45 2.31
CA ASP A 27 15.76 6.51 1.27
C ASP A 27 14.36 7.11 0.96
N ASP A 28 13.30 6.62 1.63
CA ASP A 28 11.98 7.23 1.50
C ASP A 28 12.03 8.61 2.17
N ASP A 29 11.87 9.67 1.39
CA ASP A 29 11.71 11.08 1.81
C ASP A 29 10.38 11.29 2.58
N MET A 30 10.12 10.46 3.60
CA MET A 30 9.01 10.59 4.53
C MET A 30 9.39 11.60 5.61
N GLU A 31 9.67 12.82 5.18
CA GLU A 31 9.91 13.97 6.04
C GLU A 31 8.57 14.39 6.68
N GLU A 32 8.35 14.03 7.95
CA GLU A 32 7.28 14.62 8.76
C GLU A 32 7.64 16.08 9.08
N ALA A 33 7.15 17.04 8.30
CA ALA A 33 7.20 18.42 8.74
C ALA A 33 6.14 18.66 9.83
N PHE A 34 6.65 18.88 11.04
CA PHE A 34 5.90 19.26 12.23
C PHE A 34 4.93 20.43 11.92
N GLY A 35 3.63 20.13 11.85
CA GLY A 35 2.55 21.13 11.85
C GLY A 35 1.97 21.54 10.49
N TYR A 36 2.52 21.10 9.36
CA TYR A 36 1.92 21.30 8.03
C TYR A 36 2.03 20.03 7.19
N THR A 37 0.94 19.62 6.55
CA THR A 37 0.97 18.54 5.57
C THR A 37 1.85 18.97 4.39
N VAL A 38 3.13 18.58 4.41
CA VAL A 38 3.94 18.65 3.20
C VAL A 38 3.29 17.72 2.19
N LYS A 39 3.14 18.18 0.95
CA LYS A 39 2.81 17.28 -0.16
C LYS A 39 4.01 16.37 -0.37
N GLY A 40 4.10 15.32 0.43
CA GLY A 40 5.01 14.22 0.20
C GLY A 40 4.77 13.66 -1.19
N VAL A 41 5.83 13.20 -1.83
CA VAL A 41 5.73 12.44 -3.08
C VAL A 41 4.69 11.33 -2.87
N PRO A 42 3.75 11.10 -3.80
CA PRO A 42 2.79 10.03 -3.67
C PRO A 42 3.49 8.70 -3.40
N LEU A 43 3.20 8.08 -2.25
CA LEU A 43 3.70 6.75 -1.95
C LEU A 43 3.00 5.75 -2.86
N GLU A 44 3.79 5.00 -3.60
CA GLU A 44 3.31 3.95 -4.48
C GLU A 44 3.59 2.59 -3.85
N ALA A 45 2.65 1.65 -4.03
CA ALA A 45 2.84 0.27 -3.62
C ALA A 45 2.23 -0.66 -4.66
N ILE A 46 2.97 -1.72 -5.00
CA ILE A 46 2.52 -2.73 -5.94
C ILE A 46 1.77 -3.81 -5.16
N ALA A 47 0.47 -3.97 -5.47
CA ALA A 47 -0.37 -5.02 -4.91
C ALA A 47 -0.43 -6.23 -5.85
N LYS A 48 0.17 -7.35 -5.43
CA LYS A 48 0.11 -8.63 -6.15
C LYS A 48 -0.92 -9.57 -5.49
N PRO A 49 -1.96 -10.04 -6.19
CA PRO A 49 -2.90 -11.00 -5.64
C PRO A 49 -2.19 -12.26 -5.13
N ARG A 50 -2.57 -12.75 -3.95
CA ARG A 50 -2.04 -14.01 -3.39
C ARG A 50 -2.63 -15.25 -4.08
N LEU A 51 -3.82 -15.10 -4.65
CA LEU A 51 -4.55 -16.18 -5.31
C LEU A 51 -4.74 -15.82 -6.78
N GLU A 52 -4.25 -16.64 -7.70
CA GLU A 52 -4.33 -16.36 -9.14
C GLU A 52 -5.78 -16.30 -9.65
N SER A 53 -6.72 -16.99 -8.99
CA SER A 53 -8.14 -16.99 -9.34
C SER A 53 -8.85 -15.64 -9.09
N LEU A 54 -8.20 -14.68 -8.43
CA LEU A 54 -8.74 -13.31 -8.31
C LEU A 54 -8.47 -12.48 -9.57
N LEU A 55 -7.46 -12.83 -10.36
CA LEU A 55 -7.17 -12.16 -11.63
C LEU A 55 -8.20 -12.53 -12.71
N SER A 56 -8.78 -13.74 -12.66
CA SER A 56 -9.84 -14.18 -13.58
C SER A 56 -11.20 -13.51 -13.33
N LEU A 57 -11.34 -12.73 -12.25
CA LEU A 57 -12.55 -11.95 -11.93
C LEU A 57 -12.47 -10.51 -12.44
N CYS A 58 -11.32 -10.08 -12.97
CA CYS A 58 -11.07 -8.74 -13.51
C CYS A 58 -10.87 -8.73 -15.05
N GLN A 59 -11.15 -9.83 -15.75
CA GLN A 59 -11.30 -9.89 -17.22
C GLN A 59 -12.78 -9.90 -17.59
#